data_AF-A0A920Q4W3-F1
#
_entry.id   AF-A0A920Q4W3-F1
#
_cell.length_a   1.000
_cell.length_b   1.000
_cell.length_c   1.000
_cell.angle_alpha   90.00
_cell.angle_beta   90.00
_cell.angle_gamma   90.00
#
_symmetry.space_group_name_H-M   'P 1'
#
loop_
_entity.id
_entity.type
_entity.pdbx_description
1 polymer ?
#
loop_
_entity_poly.entity_id
_entity_poly.type
_entity_poly.pdbx_seq_one_letter_code
_entity_poly.pdbx_strand_id
1 'polypeptide(L)'
;MASTASDASTTTAPPATKVASKADDWIADLLADLQISDTAPQADYERADWGSGWSDNDSDCINTRHEVLALESLIQAEMDSSGCKVIGGQWFAAFTGIYVHDPGALDVDHFVPLANAHASGGWAWSRQTNATTTTTCLIRNT
;
A
#
# COMPACT_ATOMS: atom_id res chain seq x y z
N MET A 1 -4.69 60.14 15.50
CA MET A 1 -4.96 59.00 14.59
C MET A 1 -3.67 58.18 14.58
N ALA A 2 -3.57 56.91 14.97
CA ALA A 2 -4.55 55.85 15.16
C ALA A 2 -4.15 55.00 16.40
N SER A 3 -5.15 54.42 17.06
CA SER A 3 -5.00 53.52 18.21
C SER A 3 -4.80 52.09 17.69
N THR A 4 -3.74 51.41 18.11
CA THR A 4 -3.54 49.98 17.84
C THR A 4 -4.15 49.17 18.98
N ALA A 5 -5.27 48.47 18.71
CA ALA A 5 -5.79 47.44 19.59
C ALA A 5 -5.09 46.11 19.28
N SER A 6 -4.60 45.46 20.33
CA SER A 6 -4.01 44.12 20.30
C SER A 6 -5.12 43.12 20.64
N ASP A 7 -5.54 42.30 19.68
CA ASP A 7 -6.51 41.23 19.95
C ASP A 7 -5.84 40.05 20.65
N ALA A 8 -6.41 39.66 21.79
CA ALA A 8 -6.02 38.46 22.52
C ALA A 8 -6.65 37.23 21.86
N SER A 9 -5.83 36.32 21.35
CA SER A 9 -6.29 35.05 20.80
C SER A 9 -6.75 34.15 21.94
N THR A 10 -8.05 33.84 21.98
CA THR A 10 -8.63 32.92 22.95
C THR A 10 -8.54 31.50 22.38
N THR A 11 -7.68 30.66 22.95
CA THR A 11 -7.62 29.23 22.61
C THR A 11 -8.74 28.48 23.33
N THR A 12 -9.78 28.11 22.59
CA THR A 12 -10.84 27.23 23.07
C THR A 12 -10.33 25.78 23.06
N ALA A 13 -10.37 25.11 24.22
CA ALA A 13 -10.02 23.70 24.32
C ALA A 13 -11.03 22.81 23.55
N PRO A 14 -10.59 21.72 22.90
CA PRO A 14 -11.50 20.78 22.25
C PRO A 14 -12.46 20.17 23.27
N PRO A 15 -13.73 19.93 22.91
CA PRO A 15 -14.64 19.23 23.78
C PRO A 15 -14.08 17.83 24.06
N ALA A 16 -13.80 17.53 25.33
CA ALA A 16 -13.45 16.20 25.76
C ALA A 16 -14.72 15.34 25.68
N THR A 17 -14.86 14.59 24.58
CA THR A 17 -15.89 13.57 24.45
C THR A 17 -15.63 12.49 25.50
N LYS A 18 -16.46 12.47 26.54
CA LYS A 18 -16.47 11.39 27.52
C LYS A 18 -17.01 10.14 26.81
N VAL A 19 -16.11 9.29 26.33
CA VAL A 19 -16.47 7.99 25.76
C VAL A 19 -17.13 7.18 26.87
N ALA A 20 -18.40 6.84 26.70
CA ALA A 20 -19.09 5.95 27.60
C ALA A 20 -18.42 4.58 27.52
N SER A 21 -17.78 4.14 28.61
CA SER A 21 -17.33 2.76 28.75
C SER A 21 -18.57 1.87 28.87
N LYS A 22 -18.94 1.19 27.78
CA LYS A 22 -19.88 0.08 27.86
C LYS A 22 -19.24 -0.98 28.75
N ALA A 23 -19.93 -1.38 29.82
CA ALA A 23 -19.50 -2.40 30.77
C ALA A 23 -19.79 -3.83 30.27
N ASP A 24 -19.87 -4.00 28.96
CA ASP A 24 -20.11 -5.27 28.28
C ASP A 24 -18.81 -5.69 27.60
N ASP A 25 -18.54 -6.98 27.54
CA ASP A 25 -17.37 -7.56 26.86
C ASP A 25 -17.53 -7.45 25.34
N TRP A 26 -17.62 -6.22 24.85
CA TRP A 26 -17.89 -5.88 23.45
C TRP A 26 -16.78 -6.40 22.52
N ILE A 27 -15.59 -6.68 23.06
CA ILE A 27 -14.52 -7.35 22.32
C ILE A 27 -14.92 -8.82 22.07
N ALA A 28 -15.42 -9.53 23.07
CA ALA A 28 -15.91 -10.90 22.88
C ALA A 28 -17.11 -10.97 21.92
N ASP A 29 -18.05 -10.03 22.00
CA ASP A 29 -19.18 -9.96 21.07
C ASP A 29 -18.71 -9.71 19.62
N LEU A 30 -17.76 -8.78 19.43
CA LEU A 30 -17.18 -8.50 18.10
C LEU A 30 -16.41 -9.70 17.54
N LEU A 31 -15.68 -10.42 18.39
CA LEU A 31 -14.93 -11.62 18.00
C LEU A 31 -15.84 -12.81 17.72
N ALA A 32 -17.01 -12.91 18.39
CA ALA A 32 -17.98 -13.97 18.15
C ALA A 32 -18.58 -13.91 16.72
N ASP A 33 -18.67 -12.72 16.14
CA ASP A 33 -19.12 -12.51 14.76
C ASP A 33 -18.03 -12.78 13.71
N LEU A 34 -16.76 -12.93 14.13
CA LEU A 34 -15.66 -13.19 13.21
C LEU A 34 -15.75 -14.62 12.66
N GLN A 35 -16.20 -14.74 11.41
CA GLN A 35 -16.24 -16.01 10.71
C GLN A 35 -14.83 -16.45 10.29
N ILE A 36 -14.39 -17.57 10.84
CA ILE A 36 -13.18 -18.26 10.40
C ILE A 36 -13.57 -19.21 9.27
N SER A 37 -12.93 -19.06 8.11
CA SER A 37 -13.13 -19.96 6.97
C SER A 37 -11.90 -20.83 6.80
N ASP A 38 -12.06 -22.13 7.04
CA ASP A 38 -11.04 -23.15 6.79
C ASP A 38 -11.16 -23.74 5.37
N THR A 39 -11.78 -22.99 4.45
CA THR A 39 -12.05 -23.47 3.10
C THR A 39 -10.73 -23.70 2.37
N ALA A 40 -10.48 -24.96 2.02
CA ALA A 40 -9.35 -25.30 1.16
C ALA A 40 -9.56 -24.73 -0.26
N PRO A 41 -8.49 -24.29 -0.94
CA PRO A 41 -8.56 -23.88 -2.35
C PRO A 41 -9.17 -24.98 -3.21
N GLN A 42 -10.06 -24.61 -4.13
CA GLN A 42 -10.68 -25.55 -5.08
C GLN A 42 -9.88 -25.68 -6.39
N ALA A 43 -8.78 -24.95 -6.51
CA ALA A 43 -7.82 -25.01 -7.60
C ALA A 43 -6.41 -25.11 -7.04
N ASP A 44 -5.49 -25.66 -7.83
CA ASP A 44 -4.07 -25.70 -7.48
C ASP A 44 -3.41 -24.34 -7.73
N TYR A 45 -2.36 -24.04 -6.96
CA TYR A 45 -1.59 -22.82 -7.17
C TYR A 45 -0.69 -22.95 -8.40
N GLU A 46 -0.94 -22.12 -9.41
CA GLU A 46 -0.05 -21.94 -10.56
C GLU A 46 0.51 -20.52 -10.59
N ARG A 47 1.85 -20.36 -10.53
CA ARG A 47 2.48 -19.03 -10.55
C ARG A 47 2.12 -18.23 -11.81
N ALA A 48 1.91 -18.91 -12.94
CA ALA A 48 1.56 -18.30 -14.21
C ALA A 48 0.19 -17.57 -14.19
N ASP A 49 -0.66 -17.88 -13.22
CA ASP A 49 -1.99 -17.27 -13.09
C ASP A 49 -1.95 -15.88 -12.48
N TRP A 50 -0.80 -15.49 -11.93
CA TRP A 50 -0.57 -14.24 -11.20
C TRP A 50 0.32 -13.26 -11.99
N GLY A 51 0.40 -13.44 -13.31
CA GLY A 51 1.18 -12.59 -14.21
C GLY A 51 2.65 -12.99 -14.36
N SER A 52 3.25 -12.53 -15.45
CA SER A 52 4.65 -12.81 -15.84
C SER A 52 5.57 -11.59 -15.78
N GLY A 53 5.04 -10.43 -15.39
CA GLY A 53 5.76 -9.17 -15.34
C GLY A 53 4.87 -8.04 -14.83
N TRP A 54 5.30 -6.81 -15.06
CA TRP A 54 4.57 -5.61 -14.68
C TRP A 54 3.49 -5.29 -15.72
N SER A 55 2.24 -5.20 -15.28
CA SER A 55 1.13 -4.74 -16.11
C SER A 55 1.21 -3.24 -16.38
N ASP A 56 0.66 -2.81 -17.50
CA ASP A 56 0.31 -1.42 -17.81
C ASP A 56 -1.18 -1.44 -18.13
N ASN A 57 -2.01 -1.15 -17.14
CA ASN A 57 -3.45 -1.43 -17.20
C ASN A 57 -4.25 -0.27 -17.81
N ASP A 58 -3.74 0.96 -17.73
CA ASP A 58 -4.34 2.15 -18.35
C ASP A 58 -3.66 2.54 -19.67
N SER A 59 -2.60 1.82 -20.07
CA SER A 59 -1.90 1.99 -21.34
C SER A 59 -1.26 3.37 -21.49
N ASP A 60 -0.79 3.94 -20.38
CA ASP A 60 -0.13 5.25 -20.35
C ASP A 60 1.39 5.18 -20.57
N CYS A 61 1.93 3.97 -20.79
CA CYS A 61 3.35 3.58 -20.91
C CYS A 61 4.11 3.36 -19.60
N ILE A 62 3.55 3.74 -18.45
CA ILE A 62 4.14 3.56 -17.13
C ILE A 62 3.59 2.26 -16.55
N ASN A 63 4.36 1.18 -16.63
CA ASN A 63 3.94 -0.07 -15.98
C ASN A 63 3.90 0.07 -14.44
N THR A 64 3.21 -0.87 -13.80
CA THR A 64 2.97 -0.87 -12.35
C THR A 64 4.24 -0.72 -11.50
N ARG A 65 5.42 -1.18 -11.96
CA ARG A 65 6.67 -0.92 -11.24
C ARG A 65 6.99 0.56 -11.18
N HIS A 66 6.93 1.23 -12.32
CA HIS A 66 7.28 2.64 -12.42
C HIS A 66 6.21 3.53 -11.78
N GLU A 67 4.94 3.12 -11.80
CA GLU A 67 3.88 3.76 -11.02
C GLU A 67 4.22 3.74 -9.52
N VAL A 68 4.56 2.56 -8.98
CA VAL A 68 4.92 2.40 -7.56
C VAL A 68 6.19 3.18 -7.21
N LEU A 69 7.23 3.12 -8.05
CA LEU A 69 8.45 3.88 -7.83
C LEU A 69 8.18 5.39 -7.80
N ALA A 70 7.34 5.90 -8.70
CA ALA A 70 6.98 7.31 -8.72
C ALA A 70 6.16 7.71 -7.48
N LEU A 71 5.22 6.86 -7.06
CA LEU A 71 4.32 7.11 -5.93
C LEU A 71 5.03 7.05 -4.57
N GLU A 72 5.94 6.09 -4.38
CA GLU A 72 6.61 5.85 -3.09
C GLU A 72 7.90 6.65 -2.90
N SER A 73 8.33 7.40 -3.92
CA SER A 73 9.49 8.27 -3.79
C SER A 73 9.20 9.40 -2.78
N LEU A 74 10.12 9.60 -1.84
CA LEU A 74 10.07 10.65 -0.82
C LEU A 74 10.35 12.04 -1.39
N ILE A 75 10.89 12.09 -2.61
CA ILE A 75 11.09 13.30 -3.41
C ILE A 75 10.40 13.13 -4.77
N GLN A 76 10.32 14.20 -5.56
CA GLN A 76 9.87 14.10 -6.94
C GLN A 76 10.74 13.07 -7.71
N ALA A 77 10.11 12.01 -8.21
CA ALA A 77 10.80 11.01 -9.03
C ALA A 77 11.25 11.62 -10.36
N GLU A 78 12.44 11.25 -10.79
CA GLU A 78 13.02 11.64 -12.07
C GLU A 78 12.60 10.64 -13.14
N MET A 79 12.02 11.14 -14.22
CA MET A 79 11.59 10.35 -15.36
C MET A 79 12.64 10.38 -16.47
N ASP A 80 12.72 9.31 -17.25
CA ASP A 80 13.53 9.29 -18.47
C ASP A 80 12.99 10.27 -19.53
N SER A 81 13.71 10.43 -20.64
CA SER A 81 13.32 11.35 -21.71
C SER A 81 12.00 11.00 -22.39
N SER A 82 11.53 9.76 -22.26
CA SER A 82 10.24 9.32 -22.80
C SER A 82 9.07 9.61 -21.85
N GLY A 83 9.36 9.82 -20.57
CA GLY A 83 8.34 9.96 -19.53
C GLY A 83 7.76 8.62 -19.05
N CYS A 84 8.26 7.48 -19.53
CA CYS A 84 7.68 6.16 -19.24
C CYS A 84 8.39 5.39 -18.12
N LYS A 85 9.57 5.84 -17.69
CA LYS A 85 10.40 5.14 -16.70
C LYS A 85 10.95 6.08 -15.66
N VAL A 86 10.84 5.67 -14.40
CA VAL A 86 11.56 6.28 -13.28
C VAL A 86 13.05 5.89 -13.37
N ILE A 87 13.93 6.89 -13.37
CA ILE A 87 15.39 6.75 -13.44
C ILE A 87 16.10 7.30 -12.20
N GLY A 88 15.40 7.99 -11.32
CA GLY A 88 15.94 8.55 -10.09
C GLY A 88 14.86 8.94 -9.10
N GLY A 89 15.25 9.08 -7.84
CA GLY A 89 14.34 9.45 -6.75
C GLY A 89 14.99 9.26 -5.39
N GLN A 90 14.17 9.10 -4.35
CA GLN A 90 14.64 8.72 -3.02
C GLN A 90 13.60 7.81 -2.37
N TRP A 91 14.02 6.62 -1.99
CA TRP A 91 13.15 5.65 -1.32
C TRP A 91 13.76 5.22 0.00
N PHE A 92 12.92 4.93 0.97
CA PHE A 92 13.34 4.26 2.20
C PHE A 92 13.12 2.76 2.07
N ALA A 93 14.20 1.98 1.96
CA ALA A 93 14.14 0.53 1.85
C ALA A 93 13.87 -0.07 3.24
N ALA A 94 12.60 -0.30 3.58
CA ALA A 94 12.19 -0.62 4.95
C ALA A 94 12.83 -1.90 5.53
N PHE A 95 13.23 -2.85 4.67
CA PHE A 95 13.85 -4.11 5.10
C PHE A 95 15.33 -3.97 5.49
N THR A 96 16.02 -2.99 4.93
CA THR A 96 17.44 -2.73 5.20
C THR A 96 17.65 -1.47 6.03
N GLY A 97 16.63 -0.60 6.13
CA GLY A 97 16.66 0.63 6.89
C GLY A 97 17.53 1.73 6.27
N ILE A 98 17.83 1.64 4.97
CA ILE A 98 18.66 2.61 4.25
C ILE A 98 17.84 3.42 3.26
N TYR A 99 18.37 4.60 2.91
CA TYR A 99 17.87 5.37 1.78
C TYR A 99 18.56 4.94 0.48
N VAL A 100 17.76 4.77 -0.57
CA VAL A 100 18.21 4.34 -1.90
C VAL A 100 17.78 5.40 -2.92
N HIS A 101 18.66 5.69 -3.87
CA HIS A 101 18.44 6.70 -4.92
C HIS A 101 18.40 6.11 -6.33
N ASP A 102 19.01 4.94 -6.52
CA ASP A 102 18.97 4.22 -7.78
C ASP A 102 17.75 3.29 -7.81
N PRO A 103 16.74 3.53 -8.68
CA PRO A 103 15.58 2.64 -8.80
C PRO A 103 15.94 1.23 -9.29
N GLY A 104 17.12 1.03 -9.89
CA GLY A 104 17.64 -0.27 -10.26
C GLY A 104 18.11 -1.12 -9.07
N ALA A 105 18.44 -0.47 -7.95
CA ALA A 105 18.81 -1.13 -6.69
C ALA A 105 17.59 -1.52 -5.84
N LEU A 106 16.37 -1.31 -6.34
CA LEU A 106 15.14 -1.56 -5.62
C LEU A 106 14.34 -2.72 -6.23
N ASP A 107 13.83 -3.58 -5.37
CA ASP A 107 12.77 -4.53 -5.70
C ASP A 107 11.44 -4.04 -5.14
N VAL A 108 10.38 -4.32 -5.89
CA VAL A 108 9.00 -4.04 -5.51
C VAL A 108 8.35 -5.40 -5.27
N ASP A 109 8.18 -5.76 -4.01
CA ASP A 109 7.72 -7.09 -3.64
C ASP A 109 6.35 -7.04 -2.99
N HIS A 110 5.59 -8.12 -3.16
CA HIS A 110 4.38 -8.36 -2.37
C HIS A 110 4.73 -8.61 -0.90
N PHE A 111 4.04 -7.94 0.01
CA PHE A 111 4.17 -8.25 1.44
C PHE A 111 3.54 -9.61 1.79
N VAL A 112 2.41 -9.91 1.15
CA VAL A 112 1.74 -11.21 1.24
C VAL A 112 2.17 -12.07 0.05
N PRO A 113 2.79 -13.24 0.26
CA PRO A 113 3.15 -14.14 -0.83
C PRO A 113 1.93 -14.53 -1.68
N LEU A 114 2.10 -14.63 -3.00
CA LEU A 114 1.01 -14.97 -3.93
C LEU A 114 0.35 -16.31 -3.61
N ALA A 115 1.12 -17.32 -3.18
CA ALA A 115 0.58 -18.60 -2.75
C ALA A 115 -0.32 -18.47 -1.50
N ASN A 116 0.00 -17.53 -0.60
CA ASN A 116 -0.86 -17.23 0.55
C ASN A 116 -2.13 -16.48 0.12
N ALA A 117 -2.02 -15.51 -0.79
CA ALA A 117 -3.18 -14.84 -1.37
C ALA A 117 -4.13 -15.84 -2.06
N HIS A 118 -3.56 -16.79 -2.81
CA HIS A 118 -4.29 -17.90 -3.41
C HIS A 118 -5.02 -18.74 -2.35
N ALA A 119 -4.31 -19.19 -1.31
CA ALA A 119 -4.89 -19.97 -0.22
C ALA A 119 -6.01 -19.22 0.53
N SER A 120 -5.91 -17.89 0.61
CA SER A 120 -6.85 -17.01 1.30
C SER A 120 -8.08 -16.63 0.46
N GLY A 121 -8.33 -17.31 -0.66
CA GLY A 121 -9.50 -17.09 -1.53
C GLY A 121 -9.16 -16.57 -2.94
N GLY A 122 -7.90 -16.23 -3.20
CA GLY A 122 -7.45 -15.81 -4.53
C GLY A 122 -7.59 -16.88 -5.62
N TRP A 123 -7.73 -18.16 -5.23
CA TRP A 123 -8.06 -19.26 -6.15
C TRP A 123 -9.36 -19.03 -6.95
N ALA A 124 -10.28 -18.21 -6.44
CA ALA A 124 -11.56 -17.92 -7.08
C ALA A 124 -11.52 -16.68 -7.99
N TRP A 125 -10.39 -15.96 -8.05
CA TRP A 125 -10.29 -14.73 -8.81
C TRP A 125 -10.06 -14.98 -10.30
N SER A 126 -10.47 -14.00 -11.11
CA SER A 126 -10.12 -14.01 -12.53
C SER A 126 -8.62 -13.81 -12.71
N ARG A 127 -8.06 -14.33 -13.82
CA ARG A 127 -6.64 -14.08 -14.17
C ARG A 127 -6.31 -12.58 -14.23
N GLN A 128 -7.24 -11.75 -14.71
CA GLN A 128 -7.04 -10.30 -14.75
C GLN A 128 -6.85 -9.73 -13.34
N THR A 129 -7.72 -10.12 -12.41
CA THR A 129 -7.62 -9.71 -11.01
C THR A 129 -6.31 -10.19 -10.38
N ASN A 130 -5.93 -11.45 -10.59
CA ASN A 130 -4.67 -12.00 -10.08
C ASN A 130 -3.45 -11.23 -10.62
N ALA A 131 -3.45 -10.89 -11.91
CA ALA A 131 -2.35 -10.18 -12.56
C ALA A 131 -2.19 -8.73 -12.08
N THR A 132 -3.28 -8.09 -11.62
CA THR A 132 -3.26 -6.72 -11.12
C THR A 132 -3.27 -6.64 -9.58
N THR A 133 -3.15 -7.78 -8.89
CA THR A 133 -3.14 -7.80 -7.42
C THR A 133 -1.81 -7.25 -6.90
N THR A 134 -1.77 -5.94 -6.72
CA THR A 134 -0.72 -5.22 -5.99
C THR A 134 -1.06 -5.29 -4.50
N THR A 135 -1.02 -6.48 -3.90
CA THR A 135 -1.16 -6.61 -2.44
C THR A 135 0.01 -5.91 -1.79
N THR A 136 -0.21 -4.68 -1.30
CA THR A 136 0.71 -3.88 -0.47
C THR A 136 2.17 -4.12 -0.86
N CYS A 137 2.57 -3.54 -1.99
CA CYS A 137 3.95 -3.61 -2.40
C CYS A 137 4.84 -2.89 -1.39
N LEU A 138 6.04 -3.41 -1.19
CA LEU A 138 7.01 -2.83 -0.28
C LEU A 138 8.35 -2.76 -1.01
N ILE A 139 8.90 -1.55 -1.10
CA ILE A 139 10.20 -1.32 -1.68
C ILE A 139 11.30 -1.89 -0.79
N ARG A 140 12.14 -2.75 -1.36
CA ARG A 140 13.31 -3.37 -0.71
C ARG A 140 14.55 -3.09 -1.53
N ASN A 141 15.71 -3.06 -0.89
CA ASN A 141 16.97 -3.01 -1.63
C ASN A 141 17.32 -4.43 -2.13
N THR A 142 17.88 -4.50 -3.34
CA THR A 142 18.45 -5.73 -3.90
C THR A 142 19.73 -6.18 -3.19
#